data_AF-A0A699TUP7-F1
#
_entry.id   AF-A0A699TUP7-F1
#
_cell.length_a   1.000
_cell.length_b   1.000
_cell.length_c   1.000
_cell.angle_alpha   90.00
_cell.angle_beta   90.00
_cell.angle_gamma   90.00
#
_symmetry.space_group_name_H-M   'P 1'
#
loop_
_entity.id
_entity.type
_entity.pdbx_description
1 polymer ?
#
loop_
_entity_poly.entity_id
_entity_poly.type
_entity_poly.pdbx_seq_one_letter_code
_entity_poly.pdbx_strand_id
1 'polypeptide(L)'
;MTHLLEKNSPFVFSNQCIQAFKTLKDKLIEALILIAPNWDQPFELMCDASDYAIGAVLGQRIGKNFRPIFYASKTMNQAEANYTTTEKEMLTVVYA
;
A
#
# COMPACT_ATOMS: atom_id res chain seq x y z
N MET A 1 -11.96 6.23 -5.45
CA MET A 1 -11.47 4.86 -5.63
C MET A 1 -12.11 4.01 -4.53
N THR A 2 -12.71 2.87 -4.89
CA THR A 2 -13.79 2.11 -4.16
C THR A 2 -15.21 2.70 -4.22
N HIS A 3 -15.67 3.01 -5.44
CA HIS A 3 -17.01 3.55 -5.68
C HIS A 3 -18.16 2.52 -5.54
N LEU A 4 -17.84 1.23 -5.57
CA LEU A 4 -18.84 0.15 -5.55
C LEU A 4 -19.61 0.06 -4.22
N LEU A 5 -19.04 0.59 -3.14
CA LEU A 5 -19.63 0.54 -1.80
C LEU A 5 -20.08 1.92 -1.31
N GLU A 6 -20.05 2.94 -2.16
CA GLU A 6 -20.52 4.27 -1.82
C GLU A 6 -22.02 4.26 -1.54
N LYS A 7 -22.44 4.99 -0.50
CA LYS A 7 -23.85 5.08 -0.13
C LYS A 7 -24.65 5.64 -1.30
N ASN A 8 -25.79 5.00 -1.61
CA ASN A 8 -26.68 5.34 -2.72
C ASN A 8 -26.06 5.16 -4.12
N SER A 9 -24.93 4.45 -4.24
CA SER A 9 -24.36 4.06 -5.53
C SER A 9 -24.86 2.65 -5.93
N PRO A 10 -25.31 2.43 -7.18
CA PRO A 10 -25.64 1.09 -7.64
C PRO A 10 -24.38 0.21 -7.73
N PHE A 11 -24.45 -1.01 -7.20
CA PHE A 11 -23.35 -1.96 -7.29
C PHE A 11 -23.26 -2.53 -8.73
N VAL A 12 -22.42 -1.91 -9.56
CA VAL A 12 -22.17 -2.34 -10.94
C VAL A 12 -20.76 -2.88 -11.06
N PHE A 13 -20.62 -4.22 -11.03
CA PHE A 13 -19.33 -4.88 -11.18
C PHE A 13 -18.88 -4.92 -12.65
N SER A 14 -18.32 -3.81 -13.13
CA SER A 14 -17.95 -3.59 -14.52
C SER A 14 -16.75 -4.44 -14.96
N ASN A 15 -16.47 -4.46 -16.27
CA ASN A 15 -15.28 -5.12 -16.82
C ASN A 15 -13.97 -4.56 -16.25
N GLN A 16 -13.92 -3.26 -15.93
CA GLN A 16 -12.76 -2.66 -15.25
C GLN A 16 -12.59 -3.22 -13.83
N CYS A 17 -13.69 -3.43 -13.09
CA CYS A 17 -13.66 -4.06 -11.78
C CYS A 17 -13.18 -5.52 -11.86
N ILE A 18 -13.62 -6.27 -12.87
CA ILE A 18 -13.17 -7.64 -13.12
C ILE A 18 -11.66 -7.67 -13.40
N GLN A 19 -11.17 -6.76 -14.24
CA GLN A 19 -9.73 -6.66 -14.54
C GLN A 19 -8.93 -6.32 -13.28
N ALA A 20 -9.33 -5.29 -12.53
CA ALA A 20 -8.66 -4.92 -11.29
C ALA A 20 -8.63 -6.07 -10.26
N PHE A 21 -9.76 -6.78 -10.10
CA PHE A 21 -9.84 -7.94 -9.21
C PHE A 21 -8.92 -9.08 -9.65
N LYS A 22 -8.86 -9.39 -10.95
CA LYS A 22 -7.95 -10.41 -11.48
C LYS A 22 -6.49 -10.02 -11.27
N THR A 23 -6.11 -8.78 -11.58
CA THR A 23 -4.76 -8.27 -11.34
C THR A 23 -4.36 -8.39 -9.87
N LEU A 24 -5.25 -8.01 -8.94
CA LEU A 24 -5.00 -8.18 -7.50
C LEU A 24 -4.79 -9.64 -7.12
N LYS A 25 -5.64 -10.55 -7.64
CA LYS A 25 -5.49 -11.98 -7.40
C LYS A 25 -4.15 -12.50 -7.90
N ASP A 26 -3.75 -12.13 -9.10
CA ASP A 26 -2.51 -12.56 -9.73
C ASP A 26 -1.29 -12.04 -8.94
N LYS A 27 -1.32 -10.77 -8.53
CA LYS A 27 -0.27 -10.18 -7.68
C LYS A 27 -0.19 -10.78 -6.28
N LEU A 28 -1.31 -11.22 -5.70
CA LEU A 28 -1.32 -11.89 -4.39
C LEU A 28 -0.74 -13.31 -4.45
N ILE A 29 -0.89 -14.02 -5.58
CA ILE A 29 -0.35 -15.37 -5.77
C ILE A 29 1.06 -15.39 -6.36
N GLU A 30 1.54 -14.27 -6.89
CA GLU A 30 2.92 -14.04 -7.34
C GLU A 30 3.83 -13.96 -6.11
N ALA A 31 4.04 -15.13 -5.48
CA ALA A 31 4.64 -15.36 -4.17
C ALA A 31 5.60 -14.26 -3.69
N LEU A 32 5.09 -13.33 -2.90
CA LEU A 32 5.92 -12.46 -2.09
C LEU A 32 6.52 -13.29 -0.96
N ILE A 33 7.84 -13.42 -0.94
CA ILE A 33 8.56 -14.00 0.19
C ILE A 33 8.58 -12.95 1.30
N LEU A 34 7.42 -12.74 1.93
CA LEU A 34 7.36 -12.11 3.23
C LEU A 34 8.14 -13.00 4.19
N ILE A 35 9.03 -12.40 4.96
CA ILE A 35 9.76 -13.10 6.01
C ILE A 35 9.11 -12.80 7.36
N ALA A 36 9.27 -13.71 8.32
CA ALA A 36 8.98 -13.41 9.71
C ALA A 36 9.97 -12.34 10.22
N PRO A 37 9.52 -11.41 11.08
CA PRO A 37 10.42 -10.42 11.68
C PRO A 37 11.47 -11.09 12.57
N ASN A 38 12.71 -10.65 12.46
CA ASN A 38 13.78 -10.99 13.40
C ASN A 38 14.00 -9.81 14.37
N TRP A 39 13.56 -9.95 15.61
CA TRP A 39 13.64 -8.88 16.61
C TRP A 39 15.07 -8.46 17.00
N ASP A 40 16.08 -9.27 16.67
CA ASP A 40 17.49 -8.96 16.92
C ASP A 40 18.14 -8.12 15.80
N GLN A 41 17.41 -7.84 14.71
CA GLN A 41 17.90 -7.07 13.56
C GLN A 41 17.16 -5.73 13.41
N PRO A 42 17.85 -4.68 12.89
CA PRO A 42 17.20 -3.40 12.64
C PRO A 42 16.13 -3.53 11.56
N PHE A 43 15.04 -2.81 11.75
CA PHE A 43 13.99 -2.66 10.74
C PHE A 43 14.33 -1.52 9.78
N GLU A 44 13.96 -1.70 8.52
CA GLU A 44 13.98 -0.66 7.50
C GLU A 44 12.56 -0.42 7.01
N LEU A 45 12.20 0.87 6.95
CA LEU A 45 10.92 1.33 6.44
C LEU A 45 11.15 2.08 5.12
N MET A 46 10.48 1.62 4.07
CA MET A 46 10.45 2.31 2.78
C MET A 46 9.06 2.89 2.59
N CYS A 47 8.99 4.19 2.35
CA CYS A 47 7.75 4.94 2.20
C CYS A 47 7.68 5.54 0.80
N ASP A 48 6.48 5.54 0.20
CA ASP A 48 6.19 6.23 -1.05
C ASP A 48 4.79 6.87 -0.96
N ALA A 49 4.58 7.93 -1.74
CA ALA A 49 3.30 8.62 -1.82
C ALA A 49 2.97 8.95 -3.27
N SER A 50 1.72 8.67 -3.65
CA SER A 50 1.13 9.13 -4.90
C SER A 50 0.19 10.30 -4.64
N ASP A 51 -0.45 10.82 -5.70
CA ASP A 51 -1.46 11.86 -5.57
C ASP A 51 -2.71 11.42 -4.76
N TYR A 52 -2.96 10.12 -4.66
CA TYR A 52 -4.22 9.57 -4.13
C TYR A 52 -4.04 8.64 -2.93
N ALA A 53 -2.86 8.06 -2.75
CA ALA A 53 -2.61 7.03 -1.75
C ALA A 53 -1.16 7.07 -1.27
N ILE A 54 -0.98 6.66 -0.03
CA ILE A 54 0.32 6.43 0.61
C ILE A 54 0.59 4.93 0.70
N GLY A 55 1.86 4.54 0.63
CA GLY A 55 2.29 3.16 0.74
C GLY A 55 3.61 3.04 1.48
N ALA A 56 3.75 2.01 2.31
CA ALA A 56 4.97 1.70 3.03
C ALA A 56 5.27 0.20 3.02
N VAL A 57 6.55 -0.13 3.08
CA VAL A 57 7.07 -1.50 3.19
C VAL A 57 8.00 -1.56 4.39
N LEU A 58 7.60 -2.36 5.39
CA LEU A 58 8.46 -2.73 6.50
C LEU A 58 9.26 -3.97 6.09
N GLY A 59 10.57 -3.92 6.31
CA GLY A 59 11.45 -5.06 6.02
C GLY A 59 12.73 -5.03 6.83
N GLN A 60 13.60 -5.99 6.54
CA GLN A 60 14.92 -6.10 7.16
C GLN A 60 15.97 -6.43 6.11
N ARG A 61 17.21 -6.01 6.33
CA ARG A 61 18.33 -6.40 5.47
C ARG A 61 18.91 -7.73 5.90
N ILE A 62 18.80 -8.73 5.04
CA ILE A 62 19.52 -9.99 5.16
C ILE A 62 20.69 -9.95 4.17
N GLY A 63 21.89 -9.68 4.69
CA GLY A 63 23.05 -9.39 3.87
C GLY A 63 22.87 -8.07 3.11
N LYS A 64 22.95 -8.11 1.78
CA LYS A 64 22.72 -6.93 0.92
C LYS A 64 21.27 -6.77 0.46
N ASN A 65 20.41 -7.74 0.77
CA ASN A 65 19.07 -7.81 0.22
C ASN A 65 18.03 -7.30 1.23
N PHE A 66 17.20 -6.35 0.82
CA PHE A 66 16.01 -5.98 1.56
C PHE A 66 14.96 -7.10 1.44
N ARG A 67 14.47 -7.59 2.57
CA ARG A 67 13.45 -8.63 2.66
C ARG A 67 12.19 -8.03 3.29
N PRO A 68 11.07 -7.97 2.57
CA PRO A 68 9.84 -7.41 3.10
C PRO A 68 9.25 -8.31 4.20
N ILE A 69 8.70 -7.70 5.23
CA ILE A 69 7.95 -8.34 6.32
C ILE A 69 6.47 -7.99 6.17
N PHE A 70 6.16 -6.73 5.87
CA PHE A 70 4.79 -6.25 5.78
C PHE A 70 4.67 -5.09 4.79
N TYR A 71 3.52 -5.02 4.12
CA TYR A 71 3.14 -3.91 3.25
C TYR A 71 1.94 -3.20 3.87
N ALA A 72 2.05 -1.90 4.05
CA ALA A 72 0.96 -1.04 4.48
C ALA A 72 0.61 -0.07 3.36
N SER A 73 -0.67 0.17 3.09
CA SER A 73 -1.08 1.25 2.20
C SER A 73 -2.43 1.80 2.63
N LYS A 74 -2.69 3.06 2.28
CA LYS A 74 -3.93 3.75 2.59
C LYS A 74 -4.26 4.74 1.48
N THR A 75 -5.51 4.77 1.04
CA THR A 75 -6.04 5.86 0.22
C THR A 75 -6.23 7.11 1.09
N MET A 76 -5.76 8.26 0.59
CA MET A 76 -5.90 9.52 1.29
C MET A 76 -7.37 9.96 1.34
N ASN A 77 -7.75 10.63 2.43
CA ASN A 77 -9.02 11.33 2.48
C ASN A 77 -8.95 12.67 1.70
N GLN A 78 -10.07 13.37 1.56
CA GLN A 78 -10.14 14.60 0.77
C GLN A 78 -9.20 15.72 1.28
N ALA A 79 -8.97 15.80 2.59
CA ALA A 79 -8.06 16.79 3.17
C ALA A 79 -6.59 16.42 2.90
N GLU A 80 -6.23 15.15 3.15
CA GLU A 80 -4.90 14.59 2.91
C GLU A 80 -4.50 14.66 1.43
N ALA A 81 -5.46 14.50 0.51
CA ALA A 81 -5.21 14.61 -0.94
C ALA A 81 -4.76 16.01 -1.38
N ASN A 82 -5.11 17.05 -0.61
CA ASN A 82 -4.75 18.44 -0.89
C ASN A 82 -3.37 18.83 -0.32
N TYR A 83 -2.71 17.93 0.42
CA TYR A 83 -1.36 18.18 0.95
C TYR A 83 -0.34 18.35 -0.18
N THR A 84 0.71 19.11 0.08
CA THR A 84 1.87 19.22 -0.79
C THR A 84 2.60 17.88 -0.90
N THR A 85 3.42 17.68 -1.94
CA THR A 85 4.19 16.43 -2.13
C THR A 85 5.01 16.07 -0.89
N THR A 86 5.71 17.04 -0.29
CA THR A 86 6.51 16.83 0.93
C THR A 86 5.65 16.43 2.13
N GLU A 87 4.47 17.04 2.31
CA GLU A 87 3.54 16.65 3.37
C GLU A 87 2.95 15.25 3.15
N LYS A 88 2.72 14.86 1.89
CA LYS A 88 2.27 13.50 1.54
C LYS A 88 3.34 12.45 1.84
N GLU A 89 4.60 12.74 1.52
CA GLU A 89 5.74 11.88 1.88
C GLU A 89 5.86 11.73 3.41
N MET A 90 5.74 12.83 4.15
CA MET A 90 5.74 12.81 5.61
C MET A 90 4.56 12.03 6.19
N LEU A 91 3.36 12.16 5.58
CA LEU A 91 2.17 11.42 5.98
C LEU A 91 2.38 9.90 5.86
N THR A 92 3.10 9.44 4.83
CA THR A 92 3.45 8.02 4.69
C THR A 92 4.28 7.53 5.87
N VAL A 93 5.24 8.33 6.35
CA VAL A 93 6.07 8.00 7.52
C VAL A 93 5.25 7.96 8.81
N VAL A 94 4.28 8.86 8.98
CA VAL A 94 3.40 8.90 10.16
C VAL A 94 2.39 7.74 10.16
N TYR A 95 1.93 7.33 8.97
CA TYR A 95 0.98 6.23 8.82
C TYR A 95 1.59 4.86 9.09
N ALA A 96 2.85 4.67 8.71
CA ALA A 96 3.53 3.40 8.71
C ALA A 96 4.12 3.03 10.09
#